data_AF-A0A7Y0GF03-F1
#
_entry.id   AF-A0A7Y0GF03-F1
#
_cell.length_a   1.000
_cell.length_b   1.000
_cell.length_c   1.000
_cell.angle_alpha   90.00
_cell.angle_beta   90.00
_cell.angle_gamma   90.00
#
_symmetry.space_group_name_H-M   'P 1'
#
loop_
_entity.id
_entity.type
_entity.pdbx_description
1 polymer ?
#
loop_
_entity_poly.entity_id
_entity_poly.type
_entity_poly.pdbx_seq_one_letter_code
_entity_poly.pdbx_strand_id
1 'polypeptide(L)' 'MNIDRTKIAVGKYLVSPLAKQQGEGRYAASVSIRSGRGSATHDRVLRFSGLFDSAAAAVHYATEHALGWIHERSSRVCA' A
#
# COMPACT_ATOMS: atom_id res chain seq x y z
N MET A 1 -7.88 -13.21 -9.39
CA MET A 1 -8.36 -11.82 -9.61
C MET A 1 -7.57 -10.85 -8.72
N ASN A 2 -7.39 -9.62 -9.18
CA ASN A 2 -6.71 -8.55 -8.44
C ASN A 2 -7.77 -7.56 -7.96
N ILE A 3 -7.90 -7.33 -6.65
CA ILE A 3 -8.91 -6.41 -6.11
C ILE A 3 -8.22 -5.14 -5.62
N ASP A 4 -8.40 -4.06 -6.39
CA ASP A 4 -8.01 -2.70 -6.06
C ASP A 4 -9.13 -2.03 -5.27
N ARG A 5 -8.97 -1.88 -3.96
CA ARG A 5 -9.93 -1.15 -3.12
C ARG A 5 -9.40 0.27 -2.95
N THR A 6 -9.98 1.20 -3.69
CA THR A 6 -9.91 2.67 -3.57
C THR A 6 -8.52 3.28 -3.27
N LYS A 7 -7.98 4.06 -4.21
CA LYS A 7 -6.74 4.82 -3.98
C LYS A 7 -6.95 5.88 -2.88
N ILE A 8 -5.97 6.04 -2.00
CA ILE A 8 -6.01 6.94 -0.84
C ILE A 8 -4.95 8.03 -1.02
N ALA A 9 -5.33 9.29 -0.95
CA ALA A 9 -4.40 10.42 -0.97
C ALA A 9 -3.99 10.81 0.45
N VAL A 10 -2.70 10.91 0.72
CA VAL A 10 -2.12 11.29 2.03
C VAL A 10 -1.02 12.33 1.80
N GLY A 11 -1.35 13.61 1.92
CA GLY A 11 -0.42 14.69 1.60
C GLY A 11 0.11 14.58 0.17
N LYS A 12 1.44 14.43 0.02
CA LYS A 12 2.10 14.24 -1.30
C LYS A 12 2.06 12.80 -1.82
N TYR A 13 1.48 11.87 -1.07
CA TYR A 13 1.47 10.45 -1.39
C TYR A 13 0.12 10.01 -1.97
N LEU A 14 0.17 9.18 -3.00
CA LEU A 14 -0.98 8.41 -3.49
C LEU A 14 -0.75 6.94 -3.18
N VAL A 15 -1.57 6.39 -2.31
CA VAL A 15 -1.51 5.00 -1.84
C VAL A 15 -2.52 4.17 -2.62
N SER A 16 -2.07 3.05 -3.17
CA SER A 16 -2.90 2.10 -3.91
C SER A 16 -2.70 0.70 -3.32
N PRO A 17 -3.49 0.33 -2.29
CA PRO A 17 -3.45 -0.99 -1.68
C PRO A 17 -4.06 -2.04 -2.61
N LEU A 18 -3.52 -3.25 -2.56
CA LEU A 18 -3.85 -4.31 -3.48
C LEU A 18 -3.84 -5.68 -2.81
N ALA A 19 -4.91 -6.44 -3.07
CA ALA A 19 -4.98 -7.86 -2.75
C ALA A 19 -4.83 -8.69 -4.02
N LYS A 20 -3.76 -9.47 -4.08
CA LYS A 20 -3.51 -10.44 -5.16
C LYS A 20 -3.90 -11.83 -4.69
N GLN A 21 -4.87 -12.45 -5.33
CA GLN A 21 -5.21 -13.85 -5.05
C GLN A 21 -3.99 -14.76 -5.29
N GLN A 22 -3.66 -15.54 -4.27
CA GLN A 22 -2.76 -16.68 -4.31
C GLN A 22 -3.63 -17.95 -4.34
N GLY A 23 -3.06 -19.11 -4.65
CA GLY A 23 -3.81 -20.37 -4.69
C GLY A 23 -4.62 -20.62 -3.41
N GLU A 24 -5.60 -21.53 -3.51
CA GLU A 24 -6.39 -21.99 -2.35
C GLU A 24 -7.23 -20.91 -1.65
N GLY A 25 -7.64 -19.86 -2.39
CA GLY A 25 -8.48 -18.79 -1.84
C GLY A 25 -7.75 -17.83 -0.90
N ARG A 26 -6.43 -17.93 -0.80
CA ARG A 26 -5.60 -17.01 -0.01
C ARG A 26 -5.27 -15.75 -0.82
N TYR A 27 -4.91 -14.67 -0.14
CA TYR A 27 -4.57 -13.40 -0.76
C TYR A 27 -3.23 -12.88 -0.24
N ALA A 28 -2.35 -12.46 -1.14
CA ALA A 28 -1.15 -11.70 -0.80
C ALA A 28 -1.47 -10.22 -0.78
N ALA A 29 -0.96 -9.51 0.22
CA ALA A 29 -1.07 -8.07 0.35
C ALA A 29 0.09 -7.36 -0.36
N SER A 30 -0.21 -6.26 -1.04
CA SER A 30 0.77 -5.34 -1.56
C SER A 30 0.23 -3.93 -1.60
N VAL A 31 1.10 -2.93 -1.70
CA VAL A 31 0.70 -1.53 -1.84
C VAL A 31 1.70 -0.78 -2.71
N SER A 32 1.20 0.03 -3.64
CA SER A 32 1.99 1.04 -4.32
C SER A 32 1.81 2.38 -3.61
N ILE A 33 2.92 3.06 -3.34
CA ILE A 33 2.97 4.40 -2.76
C ILE A 33 3.69 5.28 -3.76
N ARG A 34 2.92 6.10 -4.47
CA ARG A 34 3.45 7.10 -5.37
C ARG A 34 3.67 8.41 -4.64
N SER A 35 4.77 9.09 -4.93
CA SER A 35 5.10 10.39 -4.34
C SER A 35 5.83 11.28 -5.35
N GLY A 36 5.71 12.60 -5.20
CA GLY A 36 6.40 13.57 -6.04
C GLY A 36 5.44 14.48 -6.81
N ARG A 37 5.99 15.54 -7.41
CA ARG A 37 5.25 16.53 -8.22
C ARG A 37 6.10 16.88 -9.44
N GLY A 38 5.51 16.86 -10.64
CA GLY A 38 6.23 17.07 -11.89
C GLY A 38 7.10 15.87 -12.30
N SER A 39 8.28 16.12 -12.85
CA SER A 39 9.16 15.10 -13.44
C SER A 39 9.84 14.16 -12.42
N ALA A 40 9.80 14.47 -11.12
CA ALA A 40 10.39 13.65 -10.06
C ALA A 40 9.32 12.83 -9.31
N THR A 41 8.63 11.93 -10.02
CA THR A 41 7.68 11.00 -9.41
C THR A 41 8.36 9.69 -9.07
N HIS A 42 8.21 9.22 -7.82
CA HIS A 42 8.68 7.93 -7.35
C HIS A 42 7.50 7.04 -7.01
N ASP A 43 7.50 5.82 -7.54
CA ASP A 43 6.59 4.74 -7.13
C ASP A 43 7.35 3.76 -6.26
N ARG A 44 6.81 3.45 -5.08
CA ARG A 44 7.36 2.44 -4.16
C ARG A 44 6.35 1.34 -3.97
N VAL A 45 6.73 0.12 -4.30
CA VAL A 45 5.86 -1.04 -4.13
C VAL A 45 6.34 -1.87 -2.94
N LEU A 46 5.50 -1.99 -1.93
CA LEU A 46 5.70 -2.87 -0.79
C LEU A 46 4.91 -4.16 -1.04
N ARG A 47 5.58 -5.31 -0.93
CA ARG A 47 4.95 -6.63 -0.99
C ARG A 47 5.16 -7.31 0.34
N PHE A 48 4.07 -7.79 0.92
CA PHE A 48 4.10 -8.45 2.22
C PHE A 48 4.14 -9.96 2.02
N SER A 49 4.88 -10.65 2.88
CA SER A 49 5.02 -12.12 2.84
C SER A 49 3.82 -12.85 3.43
N GLY A 50 3.01 -12.18 4.25
CA GLY A 50 1.80 -12.74 4.86
C GLY A 50 0.69 -13.00 3.84
N LEU A 51 0.00 -14.14 4.02
CA LEU A 51 -1.21 -14.50 3.26
C LEU A 51 -2.46 -14.32 4.13
N PHE A 52 -3.53 -13.83 3.53
CA PHE A 52 -4.79 -13.52 4.20
C PHE A 52 -5.92 -14.39 3.66
N ASP A 53 -6.89 -14.71 4.52
CA ASP A 53 -8.08 -15.49 4.15
C ASP A 53 -9.09 -14.71 3.30
N SER A 54 -8.93 -13.38 3.20
CA SER A 54 -9.78 -12.54 2.35
C SER A 54 -9.00 -11.41 1.69
N ALA A 55 -9.47 -10.99 0.52
CA ALA A 55 -8.97 -9.80 -0.17
C ALA A 55 -9.13 -8.54 0.70
N ALA A 56 -10.23 -8.46 1.45
CA ALA A 56 -10.52 -7.34 2.34
C ALA A 56 -9.47 -7.21 3.45
N ALA A 57 -9.07 -8.32 4.08
CA ALA A 57 -8.04 -8.35 5.09
C ALA A 57 -6.66 -7.99 4.52
N ALA A 58 -6.31 -8.52 3.34
CA ALA A 58 -5.05 -8.17 2.66
C ALA A 58 -4.95 -6.67 2.35
N VAL A 59 -6.04 -6.07 1.84
CA VAL A 59 -6.11 -4.63 1.56
C VAL A 59 -6.02 -3.80 2.84
N HIS A 60 -6.73 -4.19 3.90
CA HIS A 60 -6.70 -3.48 5.18
C HIS A 60 -5.28 -3.45 5.73
N TYR A 61 -4.64 -4.62 5.80
CA TYR A 61 -3.26 -4.76 6.24
C TYR A 61 -2.30 -3.89 5.41
N ALA A 62 -2.41 -3.94 4.08
CA ALA A 62 -1.58 -3.14 3.18
C ALA A 62 -1.76 -1.62 3.40
N THR A 63 -2.98 -1.20 3.72
CA THR A 63 -3.33 0.21 4.00
C THR A 63 -2.69 0.67 5.29
N GLU A 64 -2.86 -0.06 6.39
CA GLU A 64 -2.29 0.29 7.70
C GLU A 64 -0.77 0.43 7.63
N HIS A 65 -0.10 -0.54 6.98
CA HIS A 65 1.35 -0.51 6.81
C HIS A 65 1.81 0.67 5.95
N ALA A 66 1.07 1.02 4.90
CA ALA A 66 1.38 2.19 4.09
C ALA A 66 1.27 3.49 4.90
N LEU A 67 0.22 3.63 5.71
CA LEU A 67 0.03 4.81 6.56
C LEU A 67 1.13 4.94 7.61
N GLY A 68 1.52 3.83 8.26
CA GLY A 68 2.66 3.80 9.19
C GLY A 68 3.96 4.24 8.53
N TRP A 69 4.28 3.69 7.36
CA TRP A 69 5.47 4.06 6.58
C TRP A 69 5.49 5.55 6.19
N ILE A 70 4.33 6.12 5.83
CA ILE A 70 4.21 7.55 5.52
C ILE A 70 4.40 8.40 6.78
N HIS A 71 3.83 8.00 7.90
CA HIS A 71 3.95 8.70 9.17
C HIS A 71 5.42 8.78 9.64
N GLU A 72 6.14 7.66 9.60
CA GLU A 72 7.58 7.61 9.92
C GLU A 72 8.43 8.51 9.02
N ARG A 73 8.07 8.68 7.75
CA ARG A 73 8.81 9.56 6.84
C ARG A 73 8.43 11.03 6.95
N SER A 74 7.20 11.31 7.36
CA SER A 74 6.74 12.67 7.58
C SER A 74 7.30 13.25 8.87
N SER A 75 7.45 12.42 9.92
CA SER A 75 8.10 12.82 11.19
C SER A 75 9.59 13.12 11.02
N ARG A 76 10.30 12.37 10.19
CA ARG A 76 11.74 12.61 9.88
C ARG A 76 12.03 13.93 9.16
N VAL A 77 11.04 14.60 8.59
CA VAL A 77 11.23 15.93 7.95
C VAL A 77 11.24 17.06 8.98
N CYS A 78 10.76 16.81 10.20
CA CYS A 78 10.69 17.81 11.28
C CYS A 78 11.72 17.58 12.40
N ALA A 79 12.72 16.72 12.18
CA ALA A 79 13.81 16.43 13.13
C ALA A 79 15.12 17.08 12.68
#